data_AF-A0A6I5CLM1-F1
#
_entry.id   AF-A0A6I5CLM1-F1
#
_cell.length_a   1.000
_cell.length_b   1.000
_cell.length_c   1.000
_cell.angle_alpha   90.00
_cell.angle_beta   90.00
_cell.angle_gamma   90.00
#
_symmetry.space_group_name_H-M   'P 1'
#
loop_
_entity.id
_entity.type
_entity.pdbx_description
1 polymer ?
#
loop_
_entity_poly.entity_id
_entity_poly.type
_entity_poly.pdbx_seq_one_letter_code
_entity_poly.pdbx_strand_id
1 'polypeptide(L)'
;VVREATPKLLHVARSLHMDEEDLTDWSTELGAYSFHGAASWVAASGSQAAAALAAHTDMQVYYAGASAVARRLRDMDAEVPQEFIDYYDDPGDDALDELALAVTQDGLDRGDDPREALFHARRVADSLLEVWRVASAEAATGHRTPGKENR
;
A
#
# COMPACT_ATOMS: atom_id res chain seq x y z
N VAL A 1 -0.61 2.49 14.51
CA VAL A 1 -0.03 3.84 14.68
C VAL A 1 0.85 4.11 13.47
N VAL A 2 0.34 4.86 12.49
CA VAL A 2 1.12 5.43 11.37
C VAL A 2 1.70 6.78 11.85
N ARG A 3 2.44 6.80 12.96
CA ARG A 3 2.96 8.08 13.50
C ARG A 3 4.23 8.53 12.78
N GLU A 4 5.02 7.60 12.28
CA GLU A 4 6.32 7.92 11.67
C GLU A 4 6.26 8.15 10.16
N ALA A 5 5.31 7.52 9.46
CA ALA A 5 5.14 7.74 8.02
C ALA A 5 4.38 9.04 7.70
N THR A 6 3.43 9.46 8.55
CA THR A 6 2.61 10.66 8.30
C THR A 6 3.44 11.92 8.03
N PRO A 7 4.47 12.27 8.83
CA PRO A 7 5.32 13.42 8.53
C PRO A 7 6.07 13.32 7.20
N LYS A 8 6.54 12.11 6.84
CA LYS A 8 7.24 11.85 5.56
C LYS A 8 6.28 12.00 4.37
N LEU A 9 5.09 11.40 4.46
CA LEU A 9 4.05 11.52 3.42
C LEU A 9 3.57 12.96 3.24
N LEU A 10 3.38 13.71 4.32
CA LEU A 10 3.04 15.14 4.24
C LEU A 10 4.17 15.96 3.62
N HIS A 11 5.43 15.55 3.77
CA HIS A 11 6.55 16.19 3.10
C HIS A 11 6.54 15.93 1.59
N VAL A 12 6.29 14.68 1.18
CA VAL A 12 6.13 14.30 -0.23
C VAL A 12 4.95 15.04 -0.86
N ALA A 13 3.77 15.06 -0.21
CA ALA A 13 2.60 15.79 -0.69
C ALA A 13 2.91 17.27 -0.95
N ARG A 14 3.61 17.94 -0.02
CA ARG A 14 4.04 19.33 -0.21
C ARG A 14 5.00 19.50 -1.39
N SER A 15 5.93 18.57 -1.60
CA SER A 15 6.84 18.60 -2.76
C SER A 15 6.10 18.46 -4.09
N LEU A 16 4.97 17.76 -4.09
CA LEU A 16 4.07 17.63 -5.24
C LEU A 16 3.08 18.79 -5.38
N HIS A 17 3.20 19.84 -4.56
CA HIS A 17 2.28 20.98 -4.51
C HIS A 17 0.82 20.61 -4.17
N MET A 18 0.61 19.50 -3.45
CA MET A 18 -0.72 19.13 -2.95
C MET A 18 -1.10 19.99 -1.74
N ASP A 19 -2.35 20.42 -1.69
CA ASP A 19 -2.93 21.14 -0.56
C ASP A 19 -3.85 20.26 0.31
N GLU A 20 -4.53 20.86 1.30
CA GLU A 20 -5.43 20.12 2.19
C GLU A 20 -6.68 19.58 1.47
N GLU A 21 -7.14 20.25 0.41
CA GLU A 21 -8.26 19.78 -0.40
C GLU A 21 -7.84 18.51 -1.16
N ASP A 22 -6.66 18.52 -1.79
CA ASP A 22 -6.09 17.34 -2.47
C ASP A 22 -5.93 16.14 -1.53
N LEU A 23 -5.57 16.38 -0.27
CA LEU A 23 -5.39 15.32 0.73
C LEU A 23 -6.70 14.79 1.33
N THR A 24 -7.81 15.48 1.11
CA THR A 24 -9.14 15.08 1.60
C THR A 24 -10.07 14.59 0.48
N ASP A 25 -9.58 14.56 -0.76
CA ASP A 25 -10.28 13.97 -1.90
C ASP A 25 -10.18 12.43 -1.83
N TRP A 26 -11.31 11.79 -1.51
CA TRP A 26 -11.39 10.35 -1.39
C TRP A 26 -11.91 9.75 -2.69
N SER A 27 -11.26 8.70 -3.18
CA SER A 27 -11.76 7.92 -4.31
C SER A 27 -13.18 7.42 -4.04
N THR A 28 -14.06 7.54 -5.04
CA THR A 28 -15.41 6.96 -5.02
C THR A 28 -15.44 5.53 -5.54
N GLU A 29 -14.34 5.05 -6.11
CA GLU A 29 -14.23 3.72 -6.68
C GLU A 29 -14.05 2.68 -5.59
N LEU A 30 -14.93 1.66 -5.56
CA LEU A 30 -14.87 0.61 -4.56
C LEU A 30 -13.51 -0.11 -4.55
N GLY A 31 -12.89 -0.23 -5.71
CA GLY A 31 -11.60 -0.90 -5.88
C GLY A 31 -10.46 -0.20 -5.12
N ALA A 32 -10.53 1.12 -4.90
CA ALA A 32 -9.55 1.87 -4.10
C ALA A 32 -9.50 1.40 -2.63
N TYR A 33 -10.57 0.75 -2.15
CA TYR A 33 -10.66 0.22 -0.79
C TYR A 33 -10.44 -1.29 -0.70
N SER A 34 -10.08 -1.95 -1.81
CA SER A 34 -9.91 -3.41 -1.87
C SER A 34 -8.92 -3.93 -0.85
N PHE A 35 -7.77 -3.26 -0.71
CA PHE A 35 -6.75 -3.62 0.25
C PHE A 35 -7.25 -3.49 1.70
N HIS A 36 -7.89 -2.37 2.04
CA HIS A 36 -8.46 -2.15 3.38
C HIS A 36 -9.49 -3.23 3.76
N GLY A 37 -10.34 -3.60 2.80
CA GLY A 37 -11.31 -4.68 2.97
C GLY A 37 -10.63 -6.03 3.20
N ALA A 38 -9.61 -6.37 2.39
CA ALA A 38 -8.87 -7.62 2.55
C ALA A 38 -8.10 -7.69 3.87
N ALA A 39 -7.38 -6.64 4.23
CA ALA A 39 -6.64 -6.57 5.49
C ALA A 39 -7.57 -6.69 6.71
N SER A 40 -8.72 -6.00 6.69
CA SER A 40 -9.72 -6.09 7.76
C SER A 40 -10.32 -7.49 7.87
N TRP A 41 -10.59 -8.13 6.73
CA TRP A 41 -11.11 -9.50 6.70
C TRP A 41 -10.09 -10.51 7.22
N VAL A 42 -8.82 -10.41 6.81
CA VAL A 42 -7.73 -11.26 7.35
C VAL A 42 -7.63 -11.07 8.86
N ALA A 43 -7.61 -9.83 9.35
CA ALA A 43 -7.52 -9.56 10.79
C ALA A 43 -8.71 -10.13 11.59
N ALA A 44 -9.90 -10.17 10.99
CA ALA A 44 -11.11 -10.65 11.66
C ALA A 44 -11.32 -12.17 11.55
N SER A 45 -10.75 -12.83 10.54
CA SER A 45 -11.08 -14.22 10.20
C SER A 45 -9.90 -15.16 10.03
N GLY A 46 -8.69 -14.64 9.85
CA GLY A 46 -7.49 -15.44 9.65
C GLY A 46 -6.84 -15.90 10.95
N SER A 47 -6.10 -16.99 10.85
CA SER A 47 -5.17 -17.44 11.88
C SER A 47 -3.99 -16.48 12.10
N GLN A 48 -3.16 -16.75 13.13
CA GLN A 48 -1.94 -15.99 13.38
C GLN A 48 -1.00 -16.05 12.18
N ALA A 49 -0.76 -17.25 11.64
CA ALA A 49 0.07 -17.44 10.47
C ALA A 49 -0.49 -16.70 9.25
N ALA A 50 -1.81 -16.70 9.07
CA ALA A 50 -2.47 -15.98 7.98
C ALA A 50 -2.31 -14.46 8.10
N ALA A 51 -2.54 -13.89 9.28
CA ALA A 51 -2.40 -12.45 9.51
C ALA A 51 -0.94 -11.99 9.33
N ALA A 52 0.02 -12.73 9.89
CA ALA A 52 1.43 -12.39 9.80
C ALA A 52 1.97 -12.55 8.36
N LEU A 53 1.60 -13.62 7.65
CA LEU A 53 2.04 -13.83 6.28
C LEU A 53 1.41 -12.81 5.32
N ALA A 54 0.17 -12.41 5.58
CA ALA A 54 -0.49 -11.33 4.84
C ALA A 54 0.21 -9.98 5.05
N ALA A 55 0.62 -9.66 6.28
CA ALA A 55 1.38 -8.44 6.57
C ALA A 55 2.76 -8.44 5.89
N HIS A 56 3.48 -9.56 5.95
CA HIS A 56 4.73 -9.73 5.19
C HIS A 56 4.50 -9.52 3.69
N THR A 57 3.46 -10.15 3.14
CA THR A 57 3.17 -10.06 1.69
C THR A 57 2.79 -8.65 1.27
N ASP A 58 2.04 -7.92 2.09
CA ASP A 58 1.74 -6.51 1.86
C ASP A 58 3.02 -5.68 1.71
N MET A 59 3.95 -5.78 2.66
CA MET A 59 5.23 -5.07 2.61
C MET A 59 6.02 -5.40 1.34
N GLN A 60 6.16 -6.70 1.03
CA GLN A 60 6.89 -7.13 -0.16
C GLN A 60 6.29 -6.60 -1.47
N VAL A 61 4.95 -6.65 -1.60
CA VAL A 61 4.28 -6.17 -2.81
C VAL A 61 4.29 -4.65 -2.90
N TYR A 62 4.09 -3.95 -1.78
CA TYR A 62 4.10 -2.49 -1.72
C TYR A 62 5.48 -1.92 -2.08
N TYR A 63 6.53 -2.33 -1.37
CA TYR A 63 7.88 -1.79 -1.59
C TYR A 63 8.43 -2.16 -2.97
N ALA A 64 8.19 -3.38 -3.45
CA ALA A 64 8.60 -3.78 -4.80
C ALA A 64 7.90 -2.94 -5.88
N GLY A 65 6.58 -2.71 -5.74
CA GLY A 65 5.81 -1.86 -6.64
C GLY A 65 6.27 -0.40 -6.62
N ALA A 66 6.42 0.17 -5.41
CA ALA A 66 6.88 1.54 -5.20
C ALA A 66 8.28 1.77 -5.79
N SER A 67 9.23 0.89 -5.51
CA SER A 67 10.60 0.97 -6.03
C SER A 67 10.64 0.83 -7.55
N ALA A 68 9.80 -0.04 -8.14
CA ALA A 68 9.70 -0.17 -9.58
C ALA A 68 9.18 1.10 -10.25
N VAL A 69 8.19 1.77 -9.64
CA VAL A 69 7.67 3.06 -10.11
C VAL A 69 8.74 4.15 -10.00
N ALA A 70 9.39 4.29 -8.84
CA ALA A 70 10.43 5.30 -8.61
C ALA A 70 11.63 5.12 -9.57
N ARG A 71 12.03 3.88 -9.84
CA ARG A 71 13.05 3.56 -10.85
C ARG A 71 12.60 3.94 -12.26
N ARG A 72 11.36 3.59 -12.63
CA ARG A 72 10.84 3.91 -13.97
C ARG A 72 10.75 5.41 -14.20
N LEU A 73 10.35 6.19 -13.20
CA LEU A 73 10.30 7.66 -13.27
C LEU A 73 11.69 8.27 -13.49
N ARG A 74 12.72 7.76 -12.78
CA ARG A 74 14.12 8.15 -13.01
C ARG A 74 14.59 7.82 -14.43
N ASP A 75 14.31 6.60 -14.91
CA ASP A 75 14.70 6.17 -16.26
C ASP A 75 14.02 6.98 -17.37
N MET A 76 12.88 7.60 -17.08
CA MET A 76 12.13 8.46 -18.01
C MET A 76 12.53 9.92 -17.94
N ASP A 77 13.43 10.31 -17.02
CA ASP A 77 13.73 11.71 -16.72
C ASP A 77 12.46 12.53 -16.43
N ALA A 78 11.52 11.91 -15.70
CA ALA A 78 10.26 12.54 -15.37
C ALA A 78 10.49 13.70 -14.38
N GLU A 79 9.78 14.82 -14.57
CA GLU A 79 9.80 15.97 -13.65
C GLU A 79 9.05 15.63 -12.35
N VAL A 80 9.65 14.81 -11.49
CA VAL A 80 9.13 14.39 -10.19
C VAL A 80 10.12 14.81 -9.09
N PRO A 81 9.65 15.40 -7.96
CA PRO A 81 10.52 15.81 -6.88
C PRO A 81 11.38 14.66 -6.34
N GLN A 82 12.63 14.95 -5.95
CA GLN A 82 13.53 13.94 -5.41
C GLN A 82 12.99 13.33 -4.12
N GLU A 83 12.26 14.11 -3.32
CA GLU A 83 11.59 13.65 -2.09
C GLU A 83 10.60 12.52 -2.34
N PHE A 84 9.89 12.55 -3.49
CA PHE A 84 9.00 11.46 -3.88
C PHE A 84 9.81 10.21 -4.23
N ILE A 85 10.87 10.36 -5.02
CA ILE A 85 11.74 9.26 -5.43
C ILE A 85 12.39 8.60 -4.20
N ASP A 86 12.95 9.40 -3.30
CA ASP A 86 13.61 8.92 -2.09
C ASP A 86 12.65 8.19 -1.15
N TYR A 87 11.41 8.64 -1.06
CA TYR A 87 10.39 7.98 -0.23
C TYR A 87 9.94 6.64 -0.81
N TYR A 88 9.72 6.56 -2.13
CA TYR A 88 9.17 5.36 -2.78
C TYR A 88 10.23 4.35 -3.26
N ASP A 89 11.51 4.74 -3.34
CA ASP A 89 12.66 3.84 -3.57
C ASP A 89 13.25 3.30 -2.25
N ASP A 90 12.57 3.51 -1.12
CA ASP A 90 12.92 2.93 0.18
C ASP A 90 12.54 1.44 0.19
N PRO A 91 13.51 0.51 0.39
CA PRO A 91 13.23 -0.92 0.43
C PRO A 91 12.41 -1.35 1.66
N GLY A 92 12.21 -0.49 2.65
CA GLY A 92 11.47 -0.78 3.87
C GLY A 92 12.36 -1.20 5.03
N ASP A 93 11.74 -1.86 6.02
CA ASP A 93 12.40 -2.27 7.27
C ASP A 93 12.53 -3.80 7.34
N ASP A 94 13.73 -4.30 7.09
CA ASP A 94 14.08 -5.73 7.14
C ASP A 94 13.68 -6.36 8.49
N ALA A 95 13.76 -5.63 9.61
CA ALA A 95 13.42 -6.16 10.92
C ALA A 95 11.93 -6.46 11.06
N LEU A 96 11.08 -5.68 10.38
CA LEU A 96 9.63 -5.91 10.37
C LEU A 96 9.26 -7.10 9.49
N ASP A 97 9.93 -7.27 8.35
CA ASP A 97 9.78 -8.45 7.48
C ASP A 97 10.18 -9.73 8.22
N GLU A 98 11.35 -9.73 8.87
CA GLU A 98 11.83 -10.87 9.66
C GLU A 98 10.87 -11.20 10.82
N LEU A 99 10.35 -10.18 11.50
CA LEU A 99 9.37 -10.37 12.56
C LEU A 99 8.08 -11.01 12.04
N ALA A 100 7.56 -10.54 10.91
CA ALA A 100 6.35 -11.10 10.32
C ALA A 100 6.55 -12.59 9.95
N LEU A 101 7.69 -12.95 9.35
CA LEU A 101 8.03 -14.35 9.06
C LEU A 101 8.18 -15.20 10.32
N ALA A 102 8.81 -14.67 11.37
CA ALA A 102 8.95 -15.37 12.64
C ALA A 102 7.58 -15.65 13.29
N VAL A 103 6.65 -14.69 13.25
CA VAL A 103 5.29 -14.87 13.77
C VAL A 103 4.49 -15.85 12.89
N THR A 104 4.70 -15.84 11.57
CA THR A 104 4.13 -16.84 10.67
C THR A 104 4.60 -18.25 11.07
N GLN A 105 5.91 -18.43 11.26
CA GLN A 105 6.47 -19.73 11.64
C GLN A 105 5.94 -20.20 13.00
N ASP A 106 5.83 -19.32 14.00
CA ASP A 106 5.23 -19.68 15.30
C ASP A 106 3.78 -20.16 15.16
N GLY A 107 2.98 -19.53 14.30
CA GLY A 107 1.61 -19.97 14.03
C GLY A 107 1.56 -21.36 13.39
N LEU A 108 2.43 -21.61 12.41
CA LEU A 108 2.54 -22.91 11.74
C LEU A 108 3.00 -24.02 12.71
N ASP A 109 3.97 -23.72 13.58
CA ASP A 109 4.47 -24.66 14.60
C ASP A 109 3.37 -25.03 15.62
N ARG A 110 2.36 -24.16 15.78
CA ARG A 110 1.18 -24.37 16.64
C ARG A 110 0.01 -25.04 15.92
N GLY A 111 0.14 -25.31 14.62
CA GLY A 111 -0.84 -26.06 13.84
C GLY A 111 -1.77 -25.21 12.96
N ASP A 112 -1.48 -23.94 12.72
CA ASP A 112 -2.20 -23.15 11.71
C ASP A 112 -2.06 -23.80 10.32
N ASP A 113 -3.13 -23.77 9.50
CA ASP A 113 -3.09 -24.37 8.16
C ASP A 113 -2.25 -23.50 7.20
N PRO A 114 -1.13 -24.02 6.64
CA PRO A 114 -0.31 -23.27 5.69
C PRO A 114 -1.07 -22.89 4.40
N ARG A 115 -2.10 -23.65 4.02
CA ARG A 115 -2.92 -23.35 2.82
C ARG A 115 -3.82 -22.16 3.05
N GLU A 116 -4.40 -22.05 4.25
CA GLU A 116 -5.18 -20.90 4.67
C GLU A 116 -4.30 -19.65 4.70
N ALA A 117 -3.12 -19.73 5.33
CA ALA A 117 -2.20 -18.61 5.40
C ALA A 117 -1.79 -18.10 4.00
N LEU A 118 -1.46 -19.02 3.09
CA LEU A 118 -1.12 -18.67 1.71
C LEU A 118 -2.30 -18.08 0.94
N PHE A 119 -3.52 -18.56 1.18
CA PHE A 119 -4.74 -18.03 0.56
C PHE A 119 -4.99 -16.57 0.96
N HIS A 120 -4.88 -16.25 2.25
CA HIS A 120 -5.02 -14.87 2.73
C HIS A 120 -3.92 -13.95 2.23
N ALA A 121 -2.67 -14.41 2.23
CA ALA A 121 -1.53 -13.66 1.71
C ALA A 121 -1.71 -13.28 0.23
N ARG A 122 -2.14 -14.23 -0.60
CA ARG A 122 -2.46 -13.97 -2.02
C ARG A 122 -3.61 -12.98 -2.18
N ARG A 123 -4.66 -13.10 -1.37
CA ARG A 123 -5.79 -12.17 -1.42
C ARG A 123 -5.36 -10.74 -1.10
N VAL A 124 -4.42 -10.54 -0.18
CA VAL A 124 -3.85 -9.22 0.13
C VAL A 124 -3.03 -8.70 -1.04
N ALA A 125 -2.16 -9.52 -1.64
CA ALA A 125 -1.40 -9.15 -2.82
C ALA A 125 -2.31 -8.70 -3.99
N ASP A 126 -3.32 -9.50 -4.32
CA ASP A 126 -4.28 -9.18 -5.38
C ASP A 126 -5.05 -7.89 -5.10
N SER A 127 -5.40 -7.66 -3.83
CA SER A 127 -6.11 -6.44 -3.42
C SER A 127 -5.25 -5.19 -3.53
N LEU A 128 -3.96 -5.30 -3.22
CA LEU A 128 -3.03 -4.18 -3.35
C LEU A 128 -2.79 -3.83 -4.83
N LEU A 129 -2.68 -4.84 -5.70
CA LEU A 129 -2.60 -4.63 -7.15
C LEU A 129 -3.86 -3.95 -7.71
N GLU A 130 -5.04 -4.27 -7.18
CA GLU A 130 -6.29 -3.61 -7.56
C GLU A 130 -6.29 -2.12 -7.19
N VAL A 131 -5.73 -1.74 -6.03
CA VAL A 131 -5.57 -0.33 -5.65
C VAL A 131 -4.73 0.42 -6.68
N TRP A 132 -3.58 -0.14 -7.08
CA TRP A 132 -2.72 0.46 -8.10
C TRP A 132 -3.43 0.61 -9.45
N ARG A 133 -4.22 -0.39 -9.84
CA ARG A 133 -5.00 -0.38 -11.08
C ARG A 133 -6.04 0.73 -11.08
N VAL A 134 -6.78 0.90 -9.99
CA VAL A 134 -7.80 1.95 -9.84
C VAL A 134 -7.16 3.33 -9.81
N ALA A 135 -6.13 3.54 -8.99
CA ALA A 135 -5.43 4.83 -8.92
C ALA A 135 -4.87 5.26 -10.28
N SER A 136 -4.32 4.31 -11.06
CA SER A 136 -3.84 4.58 -12.42
C SER A 136 -4.97 4.96 -13.39
N ALA A 137 -6.14 4.33 -13.26
CA ALA A 137 -7.30 4.62 -14.10
C ALA A 137 -7.93 5.99 -13.76
N GLU A 138 -8.04 6.32 -12.48
CA GLU A 138 -8.51 7.64 -12.02
C GLU A 138 -7.58 8.76 -12.51
N ALA A 139 -6.25 8.57 -12.40
CA ALA A 139 -5.27 9.51 -12.92
C ALA A 139 -5.39 9.70 -14.45
N ALA A 140 -5.60 8.63 -15.21
CA ALA A 140 -5.72 8.70 -16.67
C ALA A 140 -7.00 9.40 -17.15
N THR A 141 -8.06 9.37 -16.35
CA THR A 141 -9.35 10.00 -16.67
C THR A 141 -9.45 11.44 -16.19
N GLY A 142 -8.44 11.95 -15.47
CA GLY A 142 -8.42 13.31 -14.96
C GLY A 142 -9.53 13.59 -13.94
N HIS A 143 -9.99 12.56 -13.22
CA HIS A 143 -10.92 12.73 -12.10
C HIS A 143 -10.23 13.50 -10.98
N ARG A 144 -10.20 14.84 -11.11
CA ARG A 144 -10.44 15.69 -9.97
C ARG A 144 -11.93 15.58 -9.72
N THR A 145 -12.33 15.08 -8.55
CA THR A 145 -13.72 15.16 -8.11
C THR A 145 -14.22 16.57 -8.40
N PRO A 146 -15.38 16.77 -9.07
CA PRO A 146 -15.87 18.11 -9.35
C PRO A 146 -16.18 18.81 -8.03
N GLY A 147 -15.18 19.53 -7.51
CA GLY A 147 -15.30 20.48 -6.42
C GLY A 147 -16.22 21.60 -6.88
N LYS A 148 -17.51 21.43 -6.59
CA LYS A 148 -18.56 22.45 -6.48
C LYS A 148 -18.25 23.77 -7.20
N GLU A 149 -18.55 23.83 -8.49
CA GLU A 149 -18.83 25.13 -9.11
C GLU A 149 -20.04 25.74 -8.39
N ASN A 150 -19.79 26.80 -7.63
CA ASN A 150 -20.75 27.80 -7.15
C ASN A 150 -22.11 27.29 -6.65
N ARG A 151 -22.23 27.06 -5.34
CA ARG A 151 -23.34 27.64 -4.54
C ARG A 151 -23.16 27.53 -3.04
#